data_AF-A0A1I1H4T4-F1
#
_entry.id   AF-A0A1I1H4T4-F1
#
_cell.length_a   1.000
_cell.length_b   1.000
_cell.length_c   1.000
_cell.angle_alpha   90.00
_cell.angle_beta   90.00
_cell.angle_gamma   90.00
#
_symmetry.space_group_name_H-M   'P 1'
#
loop_
_entity.id
_entity.type
_entity.pdbx_description
1 polymer ?
#
loop_
_entity_poly.entity_id
_entity_poly.type
_entity_poly.pdbx_seq_one_letter_code
_entity_poly.pdbx_strand_id
1 'polypeptide(L)'
;MNHLPPLDDGEWRLPNHAHIVVYERDREDDERGLLTIYDCGAAQKPPRAQLLGTLEGVAADAELESTPTGRIVKLREEATLSEDEPDRFRIR
;
A
#
# COMPACT_ATOMS: atom_id res chain seq x y z
N MET A 1 6.92 5.74 -9.95
CA MET A 1 5.86 6.13 -10.91
C MET A 1 4.56 5.53 -10.38
N ASN A 2 3.55 6.33 -10.10
CA ASN A 2 2.26 5.88 -9.56
C ASN A 2 1.26 5.73 -10.72
N HIS A 3 0.82 4.50 -10.98
CA HIS A 3 -0.17 4.18 -12.01
C HIS A 3 -1.53 3.77 -11.42
N LEU A 4 -1.79 4.10 -10.16
CA LEU A 4 -3.10 3.86 -9.57
C LEU A 4 -4.11 4.86 -10.14
N PRO A 5 -5.34 4.42 -10.45
CA PRO A 5 -6.40 5.35 -10.83
C PRO A 5 -6.68 6.30 -9.66
N PRO A 6 -6.56 7.63 -9.84
CA PRO A 6 -6.96 8.58 -8.81
C PRO A 6 -8.48 8.55 -8.63
N LEU A 7 -8.94 8.70 -7.39
CA LEU A 7 -10.35 8.91 -7.04
C LEU A 7 -10.59 10.38 -6.68
N ASP A 8 -9.72 10.95 -5.84
CA ASP A 8 -9.74 12.34 -5.38
C ASP A 8 -8.30 12.82 -5.06
N ASP A 9 -8.14 14.02 -4.49
CA ASP A 9 -6.85 14.55 -4.06
C ASP A 9 -6.28 13.71 -2.92
N GLY A 10 -5.20 12.97 -3.20
CA GLY A 10 -4.57 12.07 -2.24
C GLY A 10 -5.30 10.73 -2.06
N GLU A 11 -6.26 10.41 -2.94
CA GLU A 11 -6.98 9.14 -2.90
C GLU A 11 -6.83 8.35 -4.21
N TRP A 12 -6.54 7.06 -4.10
CA TRP A 12 -6.33 6.17 -5.23
C TRP A 12 -7.12 4.89 -5.09
N ARG A 13 -7.63 4.38 -6.22
CA ARG A 13 -8.32 3.09 -6.27
C ARG A 13 -7.32 1.94 -6.26
N LEU A 14 -7.51 1.01 -5.33
CA LEU A 14 -6.84 -0.29 -5.31
C LEU A 14 -7.71 -1.33 -6.02
N PRO A 15 -7.13 -2.16 -6.91
CA PRO A 15 -7.87 -3.22 -7.55
C PRO A 15 -8.30 -4.28 -6.53
N ASN A 16 -9.36 -5.03 -6.86
CA ASN A 16 -9.70 -6.24 -6.13
C ASN A 16 -8.49 -7.19 -6.10
N HIS A 17 -8.22 -7.77 -4.92
CA HIS A 17 -7.04 -8.60 -4.69
C HIS A 17 -5.68 -7.88 -4.85
N ALA A 18 -5.62 -6.57 -4.66
CA ALA A 18 -4.34 -5.87 -4.62
C ALA A 18 -3.40 -6.51 -3.58
N HIS A 19 -2.13 -6.65 -3.96
CA HIS A 19 -1.08 -7.18 -3.10
C HIS A 19 -0.12 -6.04 -2.79
N ILE A 20 -0.08 -5.62 -1.54
CA ILE A 20 0.72 -4.49 -1.07
C ILE A 20 1.84 -5.02 -0.19
N VAL A 21 3.08 -4.73 -0.58
CA VAL A 21 4.26 -4.99 0.24
C VAL A 21 4.64 -3.69 0.93
N VAL A 22 4.59 -3.71 2.25
CA VAL A 22 4.92 -2.57 3.11
C VAL A 22 6.26 -2.84 3.76
N TYR A 23 7.24 -2.01 3.42
CA TYR A 23 8.51 -1.97 4.11
C TYR A 23 8.42 -0.94 5.24
N GLU A 24 8.44 -1.45 6.47
CA GLU A 24 8.48 -0.65 7.67
C GLU A 24 9.96 -0.33 7.97
N ARG A 25 10.27 0.94 8.22
CA ARG A 25 11.58 1.37 8.68
C ARG A 25 11.49 1.61 10.19
N ASP A 26 12.56 1.25 10.91
CA ASP A 26 12.70 1.60 12.31
C ASP A 26 12.66 3.12 12.47
N ARG A 27 11.87 3.59 13.45
CA ARG A 27 11.60 5.03 13.67
C ARG A 27 12.83 5.85 14.10
N GLU A 28 14.00 5.23 14.22
CA GLU A 28 15.24 5.89 14.65
C GLU A 28 16.00 6.58 13.52
N ASP A 29 15.81 6.14 12.27
CA ASP A 29 16.32 6.83 11.09
C ASP A 29 15.13 7.55 10.44
N ASP A 30 15.21 8.87 10.25
CA ASP A 30 14.22 9.76 9.58
C ASP A 30 13.89 9.36 8.11
N GLU A 31 14.12 8.11 7.73
CA GLU A 31 13.86 7.53 6.43
C GLU A 31 12.41 7.04 6.33
N ARG A 32 11.68 7.60 5.37
CA ARG A 32 10.31 7.22 5.05
C ARG A 32 10.22 5.73 4.67
N GLY A 33 9.13 5.08 5.11
CA GLY A 33 8.81 3.71 4.70
C GLY A 33 8.53 3.60 3.20
N LEU A 34 8.25 2.39 2.71
CA LEU A 34 7.94 2.17 1.30
C LEU A 34 6.74 1.24 1.15
N LEU A 35 5.73 1.69 0.42
CA LEU A 35 4.59 0.89 0.00
C LEU A 35 4.78 0.52 -1.48
N THR A 36 4.83 -0.76 -1.77
CA THR A 36 4.86 -1.29 -3.14
C THR A 36 3.55 -2.01 -3.44
N ILE A 37 2.83 -1.54 -4.46
CA ILE A 37 1.47 -2.00 -4.75
C ILE A 37 1.46 -2.79 -6.05
N TYR A 38 0.95 -4.01 -5.99
CA TYR A 38 0.79 -4.94 -7.11
C TYR A 38 -0.68 -5.25 -7.37
N ASP A 39 -1.00 -5.50 -8.63
CA ASP A 39 -2.28 -6.02 -9.09
C ASP A 39 -2.24 -7.56 -9.01
N CYS A 40 -3.30 -8.22 -8.54
CA CYS A 40 -3.39 -9.66 -8.22
C CYS A 40 -2.94 -10.62 -9.35
N GLY A 41 -2.79 -10.12 -10.57
CA GLY A 41 -2.76 -10.94 -11.77
C GLY A 41 -1.43 -11.58 -12.17
N ALA A 42 -0.26 -11.26 -11.60
CA ALA A 42 0.97 -11.92 -12.05
C ALA A 42 2.18 -11.72 -11.13
N ALA A 43 2.82 -12.83 -10.76
CA ALA A 43 4.17 -12.87 -10.19
C ALA A 43 5.28 -12.29 -11.11
N GLN A 44 4.92 -11.59 -12.20
CA GLN A 44 5.84 -11.04 -13.20
C GLN A 44 5.44 -9.63 -13.69
N LYS A 45 4.41 -8.99 -13.12
CA LYS A 45 4.07 -7.61 -13.49
C LYS A 45 4.89 -6.61 -12.65
N PRO A 46 5.36 -5.51 -13.27
CA PRO A 46 5.95 -4.43 -12.49
C PRO A 46 4.90 -3.87 -11.50
N PRO A 47 5.35 -3.31 -10.37
CA PRO A 47 4.43 -2.70 -9.41
C PRO A 47 3.63 -1.58 -10.09
N ARG A 48 2.34 -1.50 -9.74
CA ARG A 48 1.44 -0.43 -10.20
C ARG A 48 1.88 0.91 -9.60
N ALA A 49 2.30 0.89 -8.35
CA ALA A 49 2.78 2.08 -7.67
C ALA A 49 3.83 1.72 -6.62
N GLN A 50 4.68 2.70 -6.37
CA GLN A 50 5.62 2.74 -5.26
C GLN A 50 5.49 4.10 -4.61
N LEU A 51 5.12 4.12 -3.33
CA LEU A 51 4.85 5.32 -2.54
C LEU A 51 5.77 5.32 -1.34
N LEU A 52 6.40 6.46 -1.06
CA LEU A 52 7.22 6.64 0.13
C LEU A 52 6.30 7.04 1.28
N GLY A 53 6.37 6.34 2.41
CA GLY A 53 5.58 6.63 3.58
C GLY A 53 5.23 5.41 4.42
N THR A 54 4.32 5.62 5.35
CA THR A 54 3.90 4.61 6.34
C THR A 54 2.45 4.24 6.12
N LEU A 55 2.16 2.93 6.09
CA LEU A 55 0.79 2.45 6.14
C LEU A 55 0.32 2.43 7.59
N GLU A 56 -0.57 3.34 7.97
CA GLU A 56 -1.08 3.48 9.34
C GLU A 56 -2.16 2.44 9.67
N GLY A 57 -2.90 1.97 8.67
CA GLY A 57 -3.94 0.98 8.91
C GLY A 57 -4.61 0.46 7.65
N VAL A 58 -5.32 -0.66 7.83
CA VAL A 58 -6.12 -1.32 6.80
C VAL A 58 -7.53 -1.50 7.37
N ALA A 59 -8.48 -0.80 6.79
CA ALA A 59 -9.90 -0.80 7.14
C ALA A 59 -10.76 -1.40 6.02
N ALA A 60 -10.21 -2.36 5.28
CA ALA A 60 -10.88 -3.17 4.25
C ALA A 60 -10.64 -4.66 4.55
N ASP A 61 -11.45 -5.57 4.00
CA ASP A 61 -11.21 -7.01 4.13
C ASP A 61 -9.90 -7.39 3.44
N ALA A 62 -8.93 -7.85 4.24
CA ALA A 62 -7.59 -8.15 3.80
C ALA A 62 -6.92 -9.20 4.70
N GLU A 63 -6.03 -9.98 4.09
CA GLU A 63 -5.08 -10.81 4.83
C GLU A 63 -3.81 -10.01 5.11
N LEU A 64 -3.38 -10.03 6.37
CA LEU A 64 -2.15 -9.39 6.82
C LEU A 64 -1.14 -10.47 7.18
N GLU A 65 0.05 -10.38 6.59
CA GLU A 65 1.16 -11.29 6.84
C GLU A 65 2.38 -10.47 7.28
N SER A 66 2.87 -10.70 8.50
CA SER A 66 4.07 -10.02 9.00
C SER A 66 5.33 -10.63 8.40
N THR A 67 6.29 -9.78 8.06
CA THR A 67 7.59 -10.15 7.50
C THR A 67 8.71 -9.51 8.34
N PRO A 68 9.97 -9.97 8.24
CA PRO A 68 11.07 -9.39 9.02
C PRO A 68 11.33 -7.89 8.74
N THR A 69 10.90 -7.38 7.58
CA THR A 69 11.14 -5.99 7.15
C THR A 69 9.85 -5.16 7.07
N GLY A 70 8.75 -5.65 7.65
CA GLY A 70 7.45 -4.98 7.61
C GLY A 70 6.31 -5.97 7.42
N ARG A 71 5.43 -5.74 6.46
CA ARG A 71 4.23 -6.59 6.28
C ARG A 71 3.72 -6.62 4.85
N ILE A 72 2.93 -7.64 4.58
CA ILE A 72 2.22 -7.85 3.33
C ILE A 72 0.72 -7.73 3.60
N VAL A 73 0.03 -6.96 2.78
CA VAL A 73 -1.43 -6.80 2.78
C VAL A 73 -1.98 -7.37 1.49
N LYS A 74 -2.84 -8.38 1.57
CA LYS A 74 -3.54 -8.98 0.43
C LYS A 74 -5.01 -8.63 0.55
N LEU A 75 -5.50 -7.70 -0.26
CA LEU A 75 -6.91 -7.34 -0.23
C LEU A 75 -7.78 -8.52 -0.68
N ARG A 76 -8.99 -8.61 -0.15
CA ARG A 76 -10.03 -9.57 -0.60
C ARG A 76 -11.13 -8.88 -1.39
N GLU A 77 -11.21 -7.57 -1.26
CA GLU A 77 -12.15 -6.71 -1.97
C GLU A 77 -11.43 -5.56 -2.71
N GLU A 78 -12.18 -4.78 -3.48
CA GLU A 78 -11.69 -3.49 -3.95
C GLU A 78 -11.62 -2.51 -2.77
N ALA A 79 -10.60 -1.65 -2.75
CA ALA A 79 -10.41 -0.70 -1.67
C ALA A 79 -9.87 0.64 -2.18
N THR A 80 -9.83 1.62 -1.30
CA THR A 80 -9.27 2.95 -1.53
C THR A 80 -8.03 3.13 -0.69
N LEU A 81 -6.96 3.63 -1.31
CA LEU A 81 -5.78 4.12 -0.61
C LEU A 81 -5.93 5.63 -0.42
N SER A 82 -6.00 6.11 0.82
CA SER A 82 -6.03 7.54 1.13
C SER A 82 -4.72 7.97 1.80
N GLU A 83 -4.20 9.13 1.43
CA GLU A 83 -3.14 9.84 2.12
C GLU A 83 -3.78 10.84 3.10
N ASP A 84 -3.90 10.43 4.37
CA ASP A 84 -4.57 11.25 5.39
C ASP A 84 -3.67 12.42 5.86
N GLU A 85 -2.35 12.21 5.85
CA GLU A 85 -1.29 13.20 6.11
C GLU A 85 -0.11 12.93 5.15
N PRO A 86 0.80 13.90 4.92
CA PRO A 86 1.94 13.70 4.04
C PRO A 86 2.73 12.43 4.39
N ASP A 87 2.90 11.54 3.40
CA ASP A 87 3.57 10.25 3.54
C ASP A 87 2.89 9.29 4.56
N ARG A 88 1.61 9.50 4.92
CA ARG A 88 0.82 8.61 5.80
C ARG A 88 -0.41 8.09 5.08
N PHE A 89 -0.39 6.79 4.81
CA PHE A 89 -1.41 6.13 4.01
C PHE A 89 -2.33 5.25 4.85
N ARG A 90 -3.60 5.14 4.43
CA ARG A 90 -4.59 4.24 4.99
C ARG A 90 -5.36 3.55 3.86
N ILE A 91 -5.65 2.27 4.05
CA ILE A 91 -6.54 1.51 3.15
C ILE A 91 -7.94 1.50 3.76
N ARG A 92 -8.98 1.80 2.97
CA ARG A 92 -10.39 1.85 3.38
C ARG A 92 -11.29 1.18 2.35
#